data_AF-A0ABD5ZT43-F1
#
_entry.id   AF-A0ABD5ZT43-F1
#
_cell.length_a   1.000
_cell.length_b   1.000
_cell.length_c   1.000
_cell.angle_alpha   90.00
_cell.angle_beta   90.00
_cell.angle_gamma   90.00
#
_symmetry.space_group_name_H-M   'P 1'
#
loop_
_entity.id
_entity.type
_entity.pdbx_description
1 polymer ?
#
loop_
_entity_poly.entity_id
_entity_poly.type
_entity_poly.pdbx_seq_one_letter_code
_entity_poly.pdbx_strand_id
1 'polypeptide(L)'
;MHESFQDRILSAVDVCNNCFAVVREQRLKAKRNWEVSREAYWSRRNRQTTVEFAPADSVSEQKGIFCDCGVEGSYERIWDDREIGRDRFKRYIQQIVATLESKGLSVDRQRLAAYALTAYDERLPPDVVGPEPESVPSINEALARGVVRGLHDSTTLDQRETTDRVRV
;
A
#
# COMPACT_ATOMS: atom_id res chain seq x y z
N MET A 1 -4.86 11.45 11.03
CA MET A 1 -4.50 10.47 9.99
C MET A 1 -5.78 9.77 9.54
N HIS A 2 -6.04 9.59 8.24
CA HIS A 2 -7.33 9.11 7.74
C HIS A 2 -7.41 7.57 7.77
N GLU A 3 -8.54 7.04 8.26
CA GLU A 3 -8.78 5.62 8.50
C GLU A 3 -8.54 4.76 7.25
N SER A 4 -9.04 5.19 6.09
CA SER A 4 -8.85 4.44 4.83
C SER A 4 -7.39 4.34 4.36
N PHE A 5 -6.53 5.33 4.62
CA PHE A 5 -5.10 5.20 4.32
C PHE A 5 -4.39 4.33 5.35
N GLN A 6 -4.69 4.53 6.63
CA GLN A 6 -4.10 3.76 7.71
C GLN A 6 -4.39 2.27 7.55
N ASP A 7 -5.66 1.88 7.40
CA ASP A 7 -6.07 0.48 7.43
C ASP A 7 -5.76 -0.25 6.12
N ARG A 8 -5.91 0.43 4.99
CA ARG A 8 -5.77 -0.21 3.67
C ARG A 8 -4.33 -0.21 3.15
N ILE A 9 -3.48 0.67 3.66
CA ILE A 9 -2.10 0.82 3.20
C ILE A 9 -1.11 0.56 4.35
N LEU A 10 -1.08 1.39 5.39
CA LEU A 10 0.00 1.35 6.39
C LEU A 10 -0.05 0.15 7.35
N SER A 11 -1.27 -0.24 7.76
CA SER A 11 -1.51 -1.40 8.63
C SER A 11 -1.68 -2.70 7.84
N ALA A 12 -1.78 -2.61 6.51
CA ALA A 12 -2.12 -3.74 5.66
C ALA A 12 -0.92 -4.68 5.48
N VAL A 13 -1.05 -5.92 5.96
CA VAL A 13 0.00 -6.95 5.91
C VAL A 13 0.45 -7.30 4.48
N ASP A 14 -0.42 -7.05 3.51
CA ASP A 14 -0.18 -7.33 2.10
C ASP A 14 0.44 -6.17 1.33
N VAL A 15 0.65 -5.02 1.97
CA VAL A 15 1.22 -3.81 1.35
C VAL A 15 2.57 -3.51 1.99
N CYS A 16 3.56 -3.15 1.17
CA CYS A 16 4.88 -2.76 1.64
C CYS A 16 4.89 -1.29 2.07
N ASN A 17 5.25 -0.98 3.32
CA ASN A 17 5.34 0.37 3.86
C ASN A 17 6.51 1.19 3.31
N ASN A 18 7.43 0.53 2.59
CA ASN A 18 8.56 1.17 1.94
C ASN A 18 8.22 1.68 0.52
N CYS A 19 7.43 0.95 -0.27
CA CYS A 19 7.12 1.31 -1.66
C CYS A 19 5.62 1.36 -2.00
N PHE A 20 4.75 0.98 -1.08
CA PHE A 20 3.29 0.93 -1.18
C PHE A 20 2.72 -0.06 -2.21
N ALA A 21 3.55 -0.98 -2.72
CA ALA A 21 3.11 -2.05 -3.60
C ALA A 21 2.52 -3.24 -2.81
N VAL A 22 1.60 -3.97 -3.42
CA VAL A 22 1.06 -5.22 -2.86
C VAL A 22 2.08 -6.35 -3.00
N VAL A 23 2.56 -6.86 -1.87
CA VAL A 23 3.60 -7.90 -1.75
C VAL A 23 3.04 -9.27 -1.38
N ARG A 24 1.82 -9.35 -0.87
CA ARG A 24 1.15 -10.62 -0.53
C ARG A 24 -0.23 -10.69 -1.16
N GLU A 25 -0.71 -11.90 -1.38
CA GLU A 25 -2.06 -12.17 -1.85
C GLU A 25 -2.69 -13.28 -1.00
N GLN A 26 -3.96 -13.08 -0.67
CA GLN A 26 -4.72 -14.06 0.08
C GLN A 26 -5.10 -15.21 -0.85
N ARG A 27 -4.67 -16.42 -0.50
CA ARG A 27 -5.00 -17.64 -1.24
C ARG A 27 -5.83 -18.56 -0.36
N LEU A 28 -6.71 -19.31 -1.01
CA LEU A 28 -7.48 -20.37 -0.36
C LEU A 28 -6.74 -21.68 -0.54
N LYS A 29 -6.49 -22.40 0.55
CA LYS A 29 -5.93 -23.75 0.45
C LYS A 29 -7.05 -24.72 0.11
N ALA A 30 -6.95 -25.38 -1.03
CA ALA A 30 -7.76 -26.56 -1.28
C ALA A 30 -7.21 -27.70 -0.41
N LYS A 31 -7.98 -28.20 0.56
CA LYS A 31 -7.62 -29.46 1.23
C LYS A 31 -7.85 -30.60 0.23
N ARG A 32 -6.90 -31.55 0.19
CA ARG A 32 -7.13 -32.85 -0.44
C ARG A 32 -8.20 -33.53 0.40
N ASN A 33 -9.33 -33.85 -0.22
CA ASN A 33 -10.49 -34.61 0.28
C ASN A 33 -11.68 -33.73 0.72
N TRP A 34 -12.85 -34.08 0.16
CA TRP A 34 -14.28 -33.82 0.43
C TRP A 34 -14.80 -32.93 1.58
N GLU A 35 -13.99 -32.24 2.36
CA GLU A 35 -14.39 -31.19 3.30
C GLU A 35 -14.25 -29.81 2.67
N VAL A 36 -15.37 -29.07 2.59
CA VAL A 36 -15.38 -27.67 2.14
C VAL A 36 -15.09 -26.76 3.32
N SER A 37 -13.88 -26.79 3.87
CA SER A 37 -13.38 -25.69 4.70
C SER A 37 -12.29 -24.94 3.94
N ARG A 38 -12.52 -23.64 3.73
CA ARG A 38 -11.64 -22.74 2.97
C ARG A 38 -10.77 -21.97 3.95
N GLU A 39 -9.68 -22.57 4.41
CA GLU A 39 -8.67 -21.84 5.19
C GLU A 39 -7.93 -20.87 4.26
N ALA A 40 -8.04 -19.57 4.56
CA ALA A 40 -7.32 -18.52 3.85
C ALA A 40 -5.92 -18.34 4.46
N TYR A 41 -4.90 -18.24 3.62
CA TYR A 41 -3.53 -17.95 4.02
C TYR A 41 -2.92 -16.87 3.13
N TRP A 42 -1.93 -16.16 3.66
CA TRP A 42 -1.17 -15.18 2.89
C TRP A 42 -0.05 -15.87 2.14
N SER A 43 0.02 -15.66 0.83
CA SER A 43 1.12 -16.10 -0.01
C SER A 43 1.85 -14.89 -0.59
N ARG A 44 3.13 -15.05 -0.94
CA ARG A 44 3.87 -13.97 -1.60
C ARG A 44 3.31 -13.69 -2.99
N ARG A 45 3.38 -12.43 -3.40
CA ARG A 45 3.07 -12.03 -4.77
C ARG A 45 4.33 -12.14 -5.62
N ASN A 46 4.42 -13.19 -6.44
CA ASN A 46 5.64 -13.52 -7.21
C ASN A 46 6.16 -12.40 -8.12
N ARG A 47 5.28 -11.52 -8.62
CA ARG A 47 5.66 -10.42 -9.52
C ARG A 47 6.30 -9.22 -8.79
N GLN A 48 6.16 -9.14 -7.46
CA GLN A 48 6.59 -8.02 -6.63
C GLN A 48 7.63 -8.45 -5.58
N THR A 49 7.94 -9.75 -5.52
CA THR A 49 8.81 -10.32 -4.50
C THR A 49 9.75 -11.36 -5.09
N THR A 50 11.01 -11.32 -4.66
CA THR A 50 12.04 -12.32 -4.93
C THR A 50 12.24 -13.20 -3.69
N VAL A 51 12.68 -14.43 -3.91
CA VAL A 51 13.17 -15.31 -2.84
C VAL A 51 14.67 -15.30 -2.97
N GLU A 52 15.36 -14.84 -1.96
CA GLU A 52 16.82 -14.79 -1.96
C GLU A 52 17.36 -15.60 -0.81
N PHE A 53 18.61 -16.05 -1.00
CA PHE A 53 19.30 -16.86 -0.04
C PHE A 53 20.56 -16.18 0.46
N ALA A 54 20.56 -15.82 1.74
CA ALA A 54 21.73 -15.23 2.39
C ALA A 54 22.65 -16.34 2.93
N PRO A 55 23.98 -16.12 2.98
CA PRO A 55 24.86 -16.98 3.78
C PRO A 55 24.45 -16.85 5.25
N ALA A 56 23.85 -17.89 5.79
CA ALA A 56 23.45 -17.97 7.19
C ALA A 56 24.02 -19.23 7.83
N ASP A 57 24.27 -19.14 9.14
CA ASP A 57 24.88 -20.20 9.96
C ASP A 57 23.99 -21.45 10.02
N SER A 58 22.69 -21.31 9.76
CA SER A 58 21.72 -22.42 9.70
C SER A 58 20.86 -22.39 8.44
N VAL A 59 20.54 -23.58 7.89
CA VAL A 59 19.74 -23.74 6.65
C VAL A 59 18.33 -23.13 6.79
N SER A 60 17.78 -23.08 8.01
CA SER A 60 16.48 -22.46 8.29
C SER A 60 16.47 -20.94 8.14
N GLU A 61 17.61 -20.28 8.32
CA GLU A 61 17.76 -18.81 8.25
C GLU A 61 18.24 -18.34 6.87
N GLN A 62 18.53 -19.28 5.97
CA GLN A 62 19.08 -18.95 4.66
C GLN A 62 18.04 -18.37 3.70
N LYS A 63 16.73 -18.35 3.99
CA LYS A 63 15.70 -18.00 2.99
C LYS A 63 14.85 -16.80 3.41
N GLY A 64 14.99 -15.68 2.70
CA GLY A 64 14.17 -14.48 2.86
C GLY A 64 13.24 -14.23 1.67
N ILE A 65 12.18 -13.45 1.89
CA ILE A 65 11.29 -12.97 0.82
C ILE A 65 11.41 -11.45 0.75
N PHE A 66 12.01 -10.93 -0.31
CA PHE A 66 12.27 -9.52 -0.47
C PHE A 66 11.28 -8.90 -1.44
N CYS A 67 10.80 -7.70 -1.14
CA CYS A 67 10.11 -6.86 -2.10
C CYS A 67 11.11 -6.31 -3.13
N ASP A 68 10.67 -5.98 -4.34
CA ASP A 68 11.52 -5.33 -5.35
C ASP A 68 12.16 -4.01 -4.88
N CYS A 69 11.63 -3.39 -3.83
CA CYS A 69 12.23 -2.21 -3.21
C CYS A 69 13.34 -2.53 -2.19
N GLY A 70 13.67 -3.81 -1.99
CA GLY A 70 14.80 -4.30 -1.19
C GLY A 70 14.47 -4.68 0.25
N VAL A 71 13.26 -4.41 0.75
CA VAL A 71 12.87 -4.74 2.14
C VAL A 71 12.27 -6.13 2.24
N GLU A 72 12.48 -6.82 3.36
CA GLU A 72 11.93 -8.15 3.62
C GLU A 72 10.52 -8.07 4.24
N GLY A 73 10.32 -7.08 5.13
CA GLY A 73 9.07 -6.89 5.84
C GLY A 73 8.05 -6.01 5.11
N SER A 74 6.76 -6.32 5.26
CA SER A 74 5.67 -5.41 4.84
C SER A 74 5.69 -4.11 5.64
N TYR A 75 6.11 -4.14 6.90
CA TYR A 75 6.12 -2.98 7.80
C TYR A 75 7.47 -2.28 7.88
N GLU A 76 8.48 -2.79 7.16
CA GLU A 76 9.82 -2.24 7.15
C GLU A 76 9.86 -0.95 6.31
N ARG A 77 10.61 0.04 6.80
CA ARG A 77 10.80 1.32 6.12
C ARG A 77 12.25 1.76 6.31
N ILE A 78 12.92 2.00 5.18
CA ILE A 78 14.37 2.29 5.15
C ILE A 78 14.70 3.73 4.73
N TRP A 79 13.68 4.56 4.54
CA TRP A 79 13.84 5.96 4.16
C TRP A 79 13.24 6.89 5.21
N ASP A 80 13.84 8.07 5.32
CA ASP A 80 13.28 9.20 6.04
C ASP A 80 12.49 10.12 5.10
N ASP A 81 11.53 10.83 5.66
CA ASP A 81 10.69 11.79 4.95
C ASP A 81 11.50 12.82 4.14
N ARG A 82 12.68 13.23 4.64
CA ARG A 82 13.57 14.21 4.00
C ARG A 82 14.27 13.69 2.74
N GLU A 83 14.41 12.38 2.62
CA GLU A 83 15.11 11.72 1.52
C GLU A 83 14.21 11.52 0.29
N ILE A 84 12.91 11.76 0.44
CA ILE A 84 11.94 11.51 -0.61
C ILE A 84 11.83 12.73 -1.51
N GLY A 85 12.56 12.69 -2.62
CA GLY A 85 12.38 13.65 -3.72
C GLY A 85 11.05 13.45 -4.47
N ARG A 86 10.67 14.48 -5.23
CA ARG A 86 9.37 14.56 -5.92
C ARG A 86 9.11 13.40 -6.88
N ASP A 87 10.14 12.93 -7.58
CA ASP A 87 9.98 11.81 -8.53
C ASP A 87 9.75 10.47 -7.83
N ARG A 88 10.42 10.26 -6.69
CA ARG A 88 10.16 9.11 -5.83
C ARG A 88 8.74 9.17 -5.24
N PHE A 89 8.31 10.37 -4.83
CA PHE A 89 6.95 10.60 -4.35
C PHE A 89 5.87 10.29 -5.41
N LYS A 90 6.08 10.71 -6.68
CA LYS A 90 5.17 10.34 -7.79
C LYS A 90 5.08 8.82 -7.97
N ARG A 91 6.18 8.08 -7.80
CA ARG A 91 6.16 6.61 -7.85
C ARG A 91 5.32 6.02 -6.71
N TYR A 92 5.37 6.60 -5.51
CA TYR A 92 4.52 6.17 -4.39
C TYR A 92 3.03 6.40 -4.69
N ILE A 93 2.67 7.55 -5.27
CA ILE A 93 1.31 7.82 -5.73
C ILE A 93 0.83 6.73 -6.70
N GLN A 94 1.65 6.40 -7.71
CA GLN A 94 1.32 5.37 -8.70
C GLN A 94 1.11 4.00 -8.04
N GLN A 95 1.98 3.62 -7.10
CA GLN A 95 1.86 2.35 -6.37
C GLN A 95 0.62 2.31 -5.49
N ILE A 96 0.29 3.41 -4.80
CA ILE A 96 -0.93 3.51 -3.99
C ILE A 96 -2.17 3.36 -4.85
N VAL A 97 -2.24 4.05 -6.00
CA VAL A 97 -3.35 3.89 -6.95
C VAL A 97 -3.50 2.44 -7.38
N ALA A 98 -2.41 1.80 -7.83
CA ALA A 98 -2.43 0.41 -8.24
C ALA A 98 -2.84 -0.54 -7.11
N THR A 99 -2.37 -0.28 -5.88
CA THR A 99 -2.72 -1.05 -4.69
C THR A 99 -4.20 -0.92 -4.35
N LEU A 100 -4.74 0.31 -4.30
CA LEU A 100 -6.16 0.55 -4.01
C LEU A 100 -7.07 -0.09 -5.07
N GLU A 101 -6.73 0.05 -6.35
CA GLU A 101 -7.47 -0.58 -7.45
C GLU A 101 -7.39 -2.12 -7.39
N SER A 102 -6.23 -2.68 -7.04
CA SER A 102 -6.08 -4.14 -6.87
C SER A 102 -6.88 -4.69 -5.69
N LYS A 103 -7.19 -3.85 -4.70
CA LYS A 103 -8.09 -4.15 -3.58
C LYS A 103 -9.57 -3.92 -3.94
N GLY A 104 -9.88 -3.57 -5.19
CA GLY A 104 -11.24 -3.39 -5.70
C GLY A 104 -11.85 -2.01 -5.43
N LEU A 105 -11.05 -1.02 -5.00
CA LEU A 105 -11.55 0.33 -4.74
C LEU A 105 -11.55 1.17 -6.03
N SER A 106 -12.57 2.02 -6.16
CA SER A 106 -12.66 3.00 -7.25
C SER A 106 -11.88 4.26 -6.87
N VAL A 107 -10.91 4.64 -7.71
CA VAL A 107 -9.98 5.73 -7.44
C VAL A 107 -9.99 6.74 -8.59
N ASP A 108 -10.27 7.99 -8.28
CA ASP A 108 -9.95 9.12 -9.15
C ASP A 108 -8.45 9.39 -9.09
N ARG A 109 -7.72 8.83 -10.05
CA ARG A 109 -6.26 8.91 -10.15
C ARG A 109 -5.77 10.36 -10.23
N GLN A 110 -6.46 11.21 -10.99
CA GLN A 110 -6.05 12.59 -11.21
C GLN A 110 -6.23 13.40 -9.94
N ARG A 111 -7.37 13.24 -9.27
CA ARG A 111 -7.64 13.92 -8.01
C ARG A 111 -6.72 13.44 -6.90
N LEU A 112 -6.48 12.13 -6.78
CA LEU A 112 -5.52 11.60 -5.81
C LEU A 112 -4.14 12.23 -6.01
N ALA A 113 -3.63 12.18 -7.24
CA ALA A 113 -2.31 12.70 -7.58
C ALA A 113 -2.22 14.21 -7.35
N ALA A 114 -3.23 14.98 -7.76
CA ALA A 114 -3.27 16.43 -7.59
C ALA A 114 -3.18 16.82 -6.11
N TYR A 115 -4.04 16.27 -5.25
CA TYR A 115 -4.05 16.61 -3.84
C TYR A 115 -2.80 16.11 -3.09
N ALA A 116 -2.26 14.94 -3.44
CA ALA A 116 -1.02 14.45 -2.86
C ALA A 116 0.17 15.33 -3.26
N LEU A 117 0.28 15.72 -4.52
CA LEU A 117 1.36 16.57 -5.02
C LEU A 117 1.28 17.99 -4.44
N THR A 118 0.09 18.58 -4.34
CA THR A 118 -0.08 19.87 -3.67
C THR A 118 0.41 19.80 -2.23
N ALA A 119 0.01 18.77 -1.48
CA ALA A 119 0.45 18.60 -0.09
C ALA A 119 1.97 18.31 0.03
N TYR A 120 2.57 17.65 -0.96
CA TYR A 120 4.01 17.46 -1.02
C TYR A 120 4.75 18.77 -1.33
N ASP A 121 4.23 19.57 -2.27
CA ASP A 121 4.83 20.84 -2.68
C ASP A 121 4.69 21.92 -1.57
N GLU A 122 3.79 21.73 -0.59
CA GLU A 122 3.72 22.50 0.67
C GLU A 122 4.90 22.22 1.62
N ARG A 123 5.68 21.16 1.40
CA ARG A 123 6.83 20.83 2.23
C ARG A 123 7.99 21.77 1.95
N LEU A 124 8.79 22.04 3.00
CA LEU A 124 10.05 22.75 2.83
C LEU A 124 10.97 21.95 1.90
N PRO A 125 11.74 22.64 1.04
CA PRO A 125 12.71 21.96 0.20
C PRO A 125 13.79 21.28 1.08
N PRO A 126 14.36 20.15 0.62
CA PRO A 126 15.20 19.27 1.44
C PRO A 126 16.53 19.91 1.91
N ASP A 127 16.86 21.10 1.41
CA ASP A 127 18.07 21.88 1.70
C ASP A 127 17.92 22.85 2.89
N VAL A 128 16.73 22.94 3.50
CA VAL A 128 16.53 23.76 4.71
C VAL A 128 17.15 23.06 5.92
N VAL A 129 18.27 23.59 6.40
CA VAL A 129 18.93 23.13 7.64
C VAL A 129 18.23 23.77 8.85
N GLY A 130 17.47 22.99 9.60
CA GLY A 130 16.80 23.42 10.83
C GLY A 130 15.86 22.34 11.40
N PRO A 131 15.30 22.54 12.61
CA PRO A 131 14.19 21.71 13.06
C PRO A 131 13.03 21.85 12.06
N GLU A 132 12.39 20.74 11.71
CA GLU A 132 11.20 20.83 10.88
C GLU A 132 10.15 21.65 11.64
N PRO A 133 9.56 22.68 11.00
CA PRO A 133 8.37 23.29 11.56
C PRO A 133 7.35 22.18 11.77
N GLU A 134 6.71 22.13 12.94
CA GLU A 134 5.65 21.16 13.25
C GLU A 134 4.50 21.15 12.23
N SER A 135 4.43 22.18 11.37
CA SER A 135 3.42 22.36 10.32
C SER A 135 3.76 21.71 8.97
N VAL A 136 4.96 21.13 8.78
CA VAL A 136 5.30 20.52 7.48
C VAL A 136 4.64 19.14 7.38
N PRO A 137 3.80 18.88 6.35
CA PRO A 137 3.12 17.60 6.23
C PRO A 137 4.12 16.48 5.93
N SER A 138 4.02 15.38 6.69
CA SER A 138 4.82 14.17 6.43
C SER A 138 4.50 13.54 5.06
N ILE A 139 5.35 12.65 4.54
CA ILE A 139 5.12 11.95 3.28
C ILE A 139 3.85 11.12 3.38
N ASN A 140 3.66 10.45 4.51
CA ASN A 140 2.43 9.72 4.80
C ASN A 140 1.22 10.65 4.85
N GLU A 141 1.34 11.86 5.42
CA GLU A 141 0.24 12.82 5.45
C GLU A 141 -0.13 13.34 4.06
N ALA A 142 0.87 13.69 3.24
CA ALA A 142 0.66 14.12 1.87
C ALA A 142 -0.03 13.03 1.03
N LEU A 143 0.43 11.77 1.16
CA LEU A 143 -0.21 10.62 0.52
C LEU A 143 -1.64 10.40 1.04
N ALA A 144 -1.85 10.48 2.35
CA ALA A 144 -3.17 10.34 2.95
C ALA A 144 -4.15 11.39 2.42
N ARG A 145 -3.74 12.67 2.31
CA ARG A 145 -4.58 13.73 1.73
C ARG A 145 -5.01 13.41 0.31
N GLY A 146 -4.10 12.88 -0.52
CA GLY A 146 -4.43 12.39 -1.85
C GLY A 146 -5.47 11.27 -1.81
N VAL A 147 -5.22 10.23 -1.02
CA VAL A 147 -6.09 9.04 -0.91
C VAL A 147 -7.51 9.41 -0.50
N VAL A 148 -7.66 10.30 0.49
CA VAL A 148 -8.97 10.78 0.95
C VAL A 148 -9.75 11.49 -0.13
N ARG A 149 -9.06 12.29 -0.96
CA ARG A 149 -9.72 13.08 -2.00
C ARG A 149 -9.97 12.29 -3.27
N GLY A 150 -9.16 11.27 -3.53
CA GLY A 150 -9.23 10.44 -4.73
C GLY A 150 -10.07 9.17 -4.57
N LEU A 151 -10.33 8.68 -3.35
CA LEU A 151 -11.22 7.54 -3.17
C LEU A 151 -12.67 7.95 -3.42
N HIS A 152 -13.35 7.19 -4.27
CA HIS A 152 -14.80 7.24 -4.34
C HIS A 152 -15.35 6.32 -3.25
N ASP A 153 -16.18 6.88 -2.37
CA ASP A 153 -16.85 6.10 -1.33
C ASP A 153 -17.70 5.00 -1.99
N SER A 154 -17.37 3.74 -1.70
CA SER A 154 -18.03 2.57 -2.24
C SER A 154 -19.45 2.35 -1.70
N THR A 155 -19.95 3.25 -0.84
CA THR A 155 -21.35 3.26 -0.38
C THR A 155 -22.35 3.35 -1.54
N THR A 156 -21.93 3.72 -2.75
CA THR A 156 -22.79 3.78 -3.94
C THR A 156 -22.86 2.47 -4.75
N LEU A 157 -21.92 1.53 -4.56
CA LEU A 157 -21.92 0.26 -5.32
C LEU A 157 -22.82 -0.81 -4.68
N ASP A 158 -22.91 -0.86 -3.35
CA ASP A 158 -23.79 -1.80 -2.63
C ASP A 158 -25.29 -1.50 -2.85
N GLN A 159 -25.64 -0.23 -3.12
CA GLN A 159 -27.04 0.15 -3.38
C GLN A 159 -27.52 -0.30 -4.77
N ARG A 160 -26.64 -0.50 -5.75
CA ARG A 160 -27.04 -0.97 -7.08
C ARG A 160 -27.29 -2.47 -7.11
N GLU A 161 -26.50 -3.27 -6.40
CA GLU A 161 -26.73 -4.72 -6.31
C GLU A 161 -27.95 -5.09 -5.46
N THR A 162 -28.32 -4.25 -4.48
CA THR A 162 -29.52 -4.48 -3.67
C THR A 162 -30.82 -4.14 -4.42
N THR A 163 -30.79 -3.19 -5.36
CA THR A 163 -32.01 -2.78 -6.09
C THR A 163 -32.38 -3.75 -7.23
N ASP A 164 -31.39 -4.43 -7.83
CA ASP A 164 -31.64 -5.41 -8.91
C ASP A 164 -32.09 -6.79 -8.40
N ARG A 165 -32.00 -7.07 -7.09
CA ARG A 165 -32.45 -8.35 -6.51
C ARG A 165 -33.87 -8.34 -5.94
N VAL A 166 -34.57 -7.20 -5.97
CA VAL A 166 -35.93 -7.03 -5.40
C VAL A 166 -37.02 -6.95 -6.47
N ARG A 167 -36.69 -7.14 -7.76
CA ARG A 167 -37.68 -7.33 -8.83
C ARG A 167 -37.77 -8.80 -9.24
N VAL A 168 -38.48 -9.59 -8.43
CA VAL A 168 -39.15 -10.83 -8.84
C VAL A 168 -40.54 -10.85 -8.22
#